data_AF-A0A952E6E7-F1
#
_entry.id   AF-A0A952E6E7-F1
#
_cell.length_a   1.000
_cell.length_b   1.000
_cell.length_c   1.000
_cell.angle_alpha   90.00
_cell.angle_beta   90.00
_cell.angle_gamma   90.00
#
_symmetry.space_group_name_H-M   'P 1'
#
loop_
_entity.id
_entity.type
_entity.pdbx_description
1 polymer ?
#
loop_
_entity_poly.entity_id
_entity_poly.type
_entity_poly.pdbx_seq_one_letter_code
_entity_poly.pdbx_strand_id
1 'polypeptide(L)'
;MIHEEKSHVLEGPQKTVSEAAQKTPFTKAIEANPRLAAAYYDRANAFYNKGEYEKAWEDIDGARSLGYRVPKKFLKALRKVSGREG
;
A
#
# COMPACT_ATOMS: atom_id res chain seq x y z
N MET A 1 -14.73 30.44 -31.48
CA MET A 1 -15.65 29.60 -30.70
C MET A 1 -15.10 29.53 -29.29
N ILE A 2 -15.78 30.24 -28.40
CA ILE A 2 -15.47 30.35 -26.98
C ILE A 2 -16.27 29.29 -26.21
N HIS A 3 -15.60 28.74 -25.20
CA HIS A 3 -16.10 28.25 -23.91
C HIS A 3 -17.24 27.23 -23.81
N GLU A 4 -16.89 26.20 -23.03
CA GLU A 4 -17.68 25.60 -21.93
C GLU A 4 -18.70 24.52 -22.28
N GLU A 5 -18.38 23.28 -21.88
CA GLU A 5 -19.34 22.56 -21.05
C GLU A 5 -18.61 21.62 -20.08
N LYS A 6 -18.72 21.99 -18.80
CA LYS A 6 -18.25 21.25 -17.63
C LYS A 6 -19.41 20.36 -17.20
N SER A 7 -19.38 19.07 -17.53
CA SER A 7 -20.40 18.12 -17.05
C SER A 7 -19.79 17.22 -15.98
N HIS A 8 -19.93 17.70 -14.75
CA HIS A 8 -19.58 17.08 -13.49
C HIS A 8 -20.67 16.06 -13.14
N VAL A 9 -20.37 14.76 -13.16
CA VAL A 9 -21.23 13.72 -12.57
C VAL A 9 -20.44 12.99 -11.50
N LEU A 10 -20.50 13.58 -10.31
CA LEU A 10 -20.63 12.94 -8.99
C LEU A 10 -19.98 11.55 -8.81
N GLU A 11 -18.66 11.51 -8.66
CA GLU A 11 -18.01 10.51 -7.81
C GLU A 11 -17.83 11.12 -6.42
N GLY A 12 -18.39 10.48 -5.38
CA GLY A 12 -18.47 11.01 -4.01
C GLY A 12 -17.12 11.32 -3.36
N PRO A 13 -17.10 11.86 -2.11
CA PRO A 13 -15.86 12.23 -1.44
C PRO A 13 -15.13 10.98 -0.95
N GLN A 14 -14.50 10.22 -1.84
CA GLN A 14 -13.56 9.17 -1.49
C GLN A 14 -12.44 9.14 -2.52
N LYS A 15 -11.28 9.65 -2.10
CA LYS A 15 -9.90 9.34 -2.53
C LYS A 15 -8.97 10.54 -2.39
N THR A 16 -9.16 11.38 -1.38
CA THR A 16 -8.04 12.16 -0.83
C THR A 16 -7.31 11.33 0.22
N VAL A 17 -6.73 10.21 -0.20
CA VAL A 17 -5.73 9.51 0.61
C VAL A 17 -4.55 9.26 -0.31
N SER A 18 -3.46 10.00 -0.07
CA SER A 18 -2.12 9.72 -0.62
C SER A 18 -1.88 9.95 -2.12
N GLU A 19 -2.25 11.09 -2.68
CA GLU A 19 -1.74 11.51 -4.01
C GLU A 19 -0.21 11.77 -4.02
N ALA A 20 0.43 11.73 -2.84
CA ALA A 20 1.88 11.61 -2.66
C ALA A 20 2.31 10.22 -2.15
N ALA A 21 1.59 9.15 -2.50
CA ALA A 21 1.94 7.76 -2.20
C ALA A 21 3.33 7.45 -2.78
N GLN A 22 4.34 7.74 -1.97
CA GLN A 22 5.75 7.40 -2.06
C GLN A 22 6.12 6.75 -3.41
N LYS A 23 6.65 7.57 -4.33
CA LYS A 23 7.24 7.15 -5.63
C LYS A 23 8.44 6.23 -5.39
N THR A 24 8.15 5.02 -4.93
CA THR A 24 9.09 3.93 -4.81
C THR A 24 8.94 3.04 -6.03
N PRO A 25 10.00 2.34 -6.45
CA PRO A 25 9.90 1.37 -7.55
C PRO A 25 8.79 0.33 -7.32
N PHE A 26 8.47 0.02 -6.06
CA PHE A 26 7.39 -0.89 -5.70
C PHE A 26 6.00 -0.35 -6.03
N THR A 27 5.76 0.96 -5.86
CA THR A 27 4.47 1.57 -6.23
C THR A 27 4.22 1.43 -7.73
N LYS A 28 5.23 1.69 -8.57
CA LYS A 28 5.11 1.47 -10.02
C LYS A 28 4.88 0.00 -10.37
N ALA A 29 5.54 -0.92 -9.66
CA ALA A 29 5.37 -2.35 -9.88
C ALA A 29 3.94 -2.83 -9.52
N ILE A 30 3.35 -2.25 -8.46
CA ILE A 30 1.97 -2.52 -8.05
C ILE A 30 0.97 -1.88 -9.03
N GLU A 31 1.23 -0.67 -9.52
CA GLU A 31 0.41 -0.04 -10.57
C GLU A 31 0.43 -0.85 -11.87
N ALA A 32 1.61 -1.35 -12.27
CA ALA A 32 1.76 -2.16 -13.47
C ALA A 32 1.17 -3.57 -13.31
N ASN A 33 1.30 -4.16 -12.12
CA ASN A 33 0.71 -5.45 -11.79
C ASN A 33 0.23 -5.47 -10.33
N PRO A 34 -1.07 -5.20 -10.08
CA PRO A 34 -1.62 -5.16 -8.73
C PRO A 34 -1.72 -6.55 -8.09
N ARG A 35 -1.42 -7.61 -8.83
CA ARG A 35 -1.35 -8.99 -8.30
C ARG A 35 0.08 -9.40 -7.96
N LEU A 36 1.05 -8.50 -8.07
CA LEU A 36 2.44 -8.77 -7.76
C LEU A 36 2.67 -8.73 -6.24
N ALA A 37 2.33 -9.83 -5.59
CA ALA A 37 2.38 -9.96 -4.14
C ALA A 37 3.78 -9.72 -3.53
N ALA A 38 4.85 -10.02 -4.28
CA ALA A 38 6.22 -9.72 -3.90
C ALA A 38 6.48 -8.20 -3.79
N ALA A 39 5.90 -7.38 -4.68
CA ALA A 39 6.08 -5.93 -4.64
C ALA A 39 5.42 -5.31 -3.38
N TYR A 40 4.28 -5.84 -2.95
CA TYR A 40 3.68 -5.47 -1.66
C TYR A 40 4.60 -5.85 -0.49
N TYR A 41 5.17 -7.06 -0.49
CA TYR A 41 6.13 -7.45 0.56
C TYR A 41 7.38 -6.55 0.61
N ASP A 42 7.96 -6.23 -0.54
CA ASP A 42 9.14 -5.37 -0.61
C ASP A 42 8.83 -3.94 -0.18
N ARG A 43 7.64 -3.42 -0.54
CA ARG A 43 7.16 -2.12 -0.06
C ARG A 43 6.90 -2.14 1.45
N ALA A 44 6.36 -3.23 1.99
CA ALA A 44 6.20 -3.42 3.43
C ALA A 44 7.54 -3.41 4.18
N ASN A 45 8.57 -4.06 3.63
CA ASN A 45 9.93 -4.00 4.19
C ASN A 45 10.48 -2.57 4.17
N ALA A 46 10.26 -1.83 3.08
CA ALA A 46 10.69 -0.43 2.99
C ALA A 46 9.99 0.45 4.04
N PHE A 47 8.68 0.27 4.23
CA PHE A 47 7.92 0.95 5.27
C PHE A 47 8.37 0.56 6.68
N TYR A 48 8.64 -0.73 6.92
CA TYR A 48 9.18 -1.21 8.19
C TYR A 48 10.51 -0.52 8.53
N ASN A 49 11.42 -0.41 7.58
CA ASN A 49 12.70 0.27 7.77
C ASN A 49 12.56 1.78 8.01
N LYS A 50 11.49 2.40 7.51
CA LYS A 50 11.16 3.81 7.77
C LYS A 50 10.44 4.03 9.11
N GLY A 51 10.06 2.97 9.82
CA GLY A 51 9.23 3.05 11.02
C GLY A 51 7.73 3.24 10.74
N GLU A 52 7.31 3.18 9.46
CA GLU A 52 5.91 3.31 9.04
C GLU A 52 5.20 1.95 9.16
N TYR A 53 5.11 1.41 10.39
CA TYR A 53 4.67 0.03 10.63
C TYR A 53 3.20 -0.24 10.25
N GLU A 54 2.33 0.76 10.32
CA GLU A 54 0.93 0.61 9.90
C GLU A 54 0.83 0.36 8.40
N LYS A 55 1.54 1.15 7.58
CA LYS A 55 1.60 0.96 6.12
C LYS A 55 2.27 -0.36 5.74
N ALA A 56 3.30 -0.76 6.49
CA ALA A 56 3.90 -2.08 6.31
C ALA A 56 2.87 -3.20 6.55
N TRP A 57 1.99 -3.06 7.56
CA TRP A 57 0.91 -4.02 7.81
C TRP A 57 -0.11 -4.08 6.68
N GLU A 58 -0.55 -2.94 6.17
CA GLU A 58 -1.48 -2.88 5.03
C GLU A 58 -0.93 -3.60 3.80
N ASP A 59 0.36 -3.38 3.48
CA ASP A 59 1.02 -4.05 2.38
C ASP A 59 1.21 -5.56 2.63
N ILE A 60 1.51 -5.95 3.87
CA ILE A 60 1.55 -7.37 4.26
C ILE A 60 0.20 -8.05 4.07
N ASP A 61 -0.90 -7.39 4.43
CA ASP A 61 -2.25 -7.93 4.28
C ASP A 61 -2.63 -8.05 2.80
N GLY A 62 -2.24 -7.08 1.98
CA GLY A 62 -2.36 -7.15 0.52
C GLY A 62 -1.56 -8.32 -0.07
N ALA A 63 -0.29 -8.46 0.32
CA ALA A 63 0.58 -9.56 -0.13
C ALA A 63 -0.03 -10.93 0.23
N ARG A 64 -0.53 -11.09 1.46
CA ARG A 64 -1.15 -12.33 1.93
C ARG A 64 -2.44 -12.66 1.17
N SER A 65 -3.26 -11.66 0.88
CA SER A 65 -4.50 -11.81 0.11
C SER A 65 -4.23 -12.30 -1.32
N LEU A 66 -3.06 -11.96 -1.86
CA LEU A 66 -2.57 -12.45 -3.15
C LEU A 66 -1.86 -13.81 -3.08
N GLY A 67 -1.85 -14.46 -1.91
CA GLY A 67 -1.24 -15.77 -1.69
C GLY A 67 0.26 -15.74 -1.37
N TYR A 68 0.85 -14.56 -1.14
CA TYR A 68 2.25 -14.48 -0.74
C TYR A 68 2.45 -14.99 0.68
N ARG A 69 3.45 -15.85 0.83
CA ARG A 69 3.83 -16.41 2.10
C ARG A 69 4.81 -15.48 2.80
N VAL A 70 4.28 -14.59 3.63
CA VAL A 70 5.11 -13.67 4.42
C VAL A 70 5.92 -14.45 5.47
N PRO A 71 7.24 -14.21 5.58
CA PRO A 71 8.06 -14.86 6.59
C PRO A 71 7.52 -14.63 8.01
N LYS A 72 7.34 -15.72 8.77
CA LYS A 72 6.86 -15.64 10.17
C LYS A 72 7.73 -14.73 11.05
N LYS A 73 9.05 -14.70 10.79
CA LYS A 73 10.00 -13.80 11.49
C LYS A 73 9.63 -12.34 11.26
N PHE A 74 9.30 -11.96 10.03
CA PHE A 74 8.89 -10.61 9.69
C PHE A 74 7.55 -10.25 10.34
N LEU A 75 6.54 -11.14 10.24
CA LEU A 75 5.24 -10.94 10.89
C LEU A 75 5.37 -10.73 12.40
N LYS A 76 6.21 -11.53 13.07
CA LYS A 76 6.46 -11.40 14.51
C LYS A 76 7.13 -10.06 14.82
N ALA A 77 8.14 -9.68 14.04
CA ALA A 77 8.84 -8.41 14.22
C ALA A 77 7.91 -7.22 14.02
N LEU A 78 7.12 -7.23 12.93
CA LEU A 78 6.16 -6.18 12.59
C LEU A 78 5.06 -6.07 13.64
N ARG A 79 4.52 -7.20 14.14
CA ARG A 79 3.53 -7.21 15.23
C ARG A 79 4.05 -6.58 16.52
N LYS A 80 5.29 -6.90 16.88
CA LYS A 80 5.96 -6.37 18.07
C LYS A 80 6.14 -4.85 17.98
N VAL A 81 6.66 -4.35 16.86
CA VAL A 81 6.91 -2.90 16.69
C VAL A 81 5.62 -2.11 16.46
N SER A 82 4.55 -2.74 15.95
CA SER A 82 3.25 -2.10 15.77
C SER A 82 2.37 -2.16 17.03
N GLY A 83 2.85 -2.69 18.15
CA GLY A 83 2.07 -2.82 19.39
C GLY A 83 0.84 -3.73 19.28
N ARG A 84 0.81 -4.65 18.31
CA ARG A 84 -0.31 -5.59 18.08
C ARG A 84 -0.09 -6.94 18.77
N GLU A 85 0.79 -7.00 19.77
CA GLU A 85 0.96 -8.18 20.60
C GLU A 85 -0.12 -8.18 21.68
N GLY A 86 -1.08 -9.11 21.55
CA GLY A 86 -2.08 -9.46 22.55
C GLY A 86 -1.98 -10.94 22.86
#